data_AF-A0A0F9KFG5-F1
#
_entry.id   AF-A0A0F9KFG5-F1
#
_cell.length_a   1.000
_cell.length_b   1.000
_cell.length_c   1.000
_cell.angle_alpha   90.00
_cell.angle_beta   90.00
_cell.angle_gamma   90.00
#
_symmetry.space_group_name_H-M   'P 1'
#
loop_
_entity.id
_entity.type
_entity.pdbx_description
1 polymer ?
#
loop_
_entity_poly.entity_id
_entity_poly.type
_entity_poly.pdbx_seq_one_letter_code
_entity_poly.pdbx_strand_id
1 'polypeptide(L)' 'MDDRIREQMDHAIAQAWKALSGYKFLMLGYHAVRWVNYNKLFPLVDRLSNPFIDVVKLARSKKEKL' A
#
# COMPACT_ATOMS: atom_id res chain seq x y z
N MET A 1 10.43 16.08 -9.87
CA MET A 1 9.70 15.35 -8.82
C MET A 1 10.73 14.59 -8.02
N ASP A 2 10.63 14.53 -6.69
CA ASP A 2 11.74 14.03 -5.84
C ASP A 2 11.82 12.50 -5.87
N ASP A 3 12.87 11.95 -6.49
CA ASP A 3 13.11 10.51 -6.60
C ASP A 3 13.14 9.81 -5.24
N ARG A 4 13.53 10.54 -4.18
CA ARG A 4 13.51 10.04 -2.80
C ARG A 4 12.10 9.66 -2.35
N ILE A 5 11.07 10.38 -2.79
CA ILE A 5 9.68 10.05 -2.43
C ILE A 5 9.27 8.73 -3.09
N ARG A 6 9.68 8.49 -4.34
CA ARG A 6 9.42 7.22 -5.03
C ARG A 6 10.11 6.05 -4.34
N GLU A 7 11.38 6.21 -3.96
CA GLU A 7 12.10 5.20 -3.17
C GLU A 7 11.39 4.89 -1.84
N GLN A 8 10.89 5.90 -1.14
CA GLN A 8 10.13 5.68 0.10
C GLN A 8 8.78 5.01 -0.14
N MET A 9 8.14 5.22 -1.30
CA MET A 9 6.96 4.47 -1.72
C MET A 9 7.29 3.01 -1.95
N ASP A 10 8.34 2.71 -2.71
CA ASP A 10 8.75 1.33 -3.00
C ASP A 10 9.15 0.58 -1.72
N HIS A 11 9.88 1.25 -0.82
CA HIS A 11 10.17 0.69 0.48
C HIS A 11 8.91 0.44 1.32
N ALA A 12 7.93 1.35 1.31
CA ALA A 12 6.66 1.14 1.99
C ALA A 12 5.87 -0.04 1.42
N ILE A 13 5.88 -0.23 0.09
CA ILE A 13 5.28 -1.41 -0.57
C ILE A 13 5.96 -2.69 -0.07
N ALA A 14 7.29 -2.74 -0.11
CA ALA A 14 8.05 -3.93 0.28
C ALA A 14 7.77 -4.32 1.75
N GLN A 15 7.75 -3.34 2.67
CA GLN A 15 7.48 -3.60 4.08
C GLN A 15 6.02 -4.01 4.34
N ALA A 16 5.07 -3.44 3.59
CA ALA A 16 3.67 -3.85 3.68
C ALA A 16 3.50 -5.33 3.28
N TRP A 17 4.10 -5.75 2.18
CA TRP A 17 4.07 -7.16 1.75
C TRP A 17 4.79 -8.09 2.72
N LYS A 18 5.96 -7.69 3.23
CA LYS A 18 6.69 -8.43 4.28
C LYS A 18 5.85 -8.58 5.56
N ALA A 19 5.13 -7.54 5.94
CA ALA A 19 4.24 -7.58 7.10
C ALA A 19 3.05 -8.52 6.85
N LEU A 20 2.42 -8.45 5.67
CA LEU A 20 1.32 -9.34 5.30
C LEU A 20 1.76 -10.81 5.31
N SER A 21 2.89 -11.13 4.69
CA SER A 21 3.42 -12.51 4.65
C SER A 21 3.80 -13.03 6.05
N GLY A 22 4.16 -12.13 6.96
CA GLY A 22 4.49 -12.46 8.35
C GLY A 22 3.32 -12.37 9.34
N TYR A 23 2.07 -12.24 8.87
CA TYR A 23 0.86 -12.11 9.70
C TYR A 23 0.90 -10.89 10.65
N LYS A 24 1.61 -9.81 10.28
CA LYS A 24 1.75 -8.58 11.07
C LYS A 24 0.78 -7.50 10.59
N PHE A 25 -0.52 -7.69 10.80
CA PHE A 25 -1.56 -6.82 10.23
C PHE A 25 -1.47 -5.34 10.63
N LEU A 26 -1.06 -5.04 11.87
CA LEU A 26 -0.84 -3.65 12.30
C LEU A 26 0.26 -2.97 11.47
N MET A 27 1.34 -3.70 11.16
CA MET A 27 2.45 -3.18 10.35
C MET A 27 2.08 -3.08 8.87
N LEU A 28 1.26 -4.01 8.36
CA LEU A 28 0.67 -3.89 7.02
C LEU A 28 -0.09 -2.57 6.89
N GLY A 29 -1.00 -2.29 7.83
CA GLY A 29 -1.78 -1.05 7.84
C GLY A 29 -0.89 0.19 7.92
N TYR A 30 0.11 0.18 8.81
CA TYR A 30 1.09 1.27 8.95
C TYR A 30 1.82 1.58 7.63
N HIS A 31 2.39 0.56 6.98
CA HIS A 31 3.14 0.74 5.74
C HIS A 31 2.23 1.11 4.56
N ALA A 32 1.01 0.56 4.50
CA ALA A 32 0.04 0.92 3.46
C ALA A 32 -0.39 2.39 3.56
N VAL A 33 -0.67 2.89 4.77
CA VAL A 33 -0.99 4.32 5.01
C VAL A 33 0.20 5.21 4.64
N ARG A 34 1.42 4.79 4.99
CA ARG A 34 2.64 5.51 4.63
C ARG A 34 2.78 5.66 3.11
N TRP A 35 2.54 4.60 2.34
CA TRP A 35 2.52 4.65 0.88
C TRP A 35 1.46 5.63 0.34
N VAL A 36 0.24 5.59 0.87
CA VAL A 36 -0.85 6.51 0.48
C VAL A 36 -0.46 7.97 0.71
N ASN A 37 0.18 8.26 1.85
CA ASN A 37 0.62 9.61 2.17
C ASN A 37 1.68 10.12 1.19
N TYR A 38 2.65 9.28 0.80
CA TYR A 38 3.60 9.65 -0.24
C TYR A 38 2.93 9.86 -1.59
N ASN A 39 2.03 8.95 -2.00
CA ASN A 39 1.30 9.07 -3.27
C ASN A 39 0.47 10.37 -3.35
N LYS A 40 -0.07 10.84 -2.23
CA LYS A 40 -0.84 12.10 -2.18
C LYS A 40 0.00 13.36 -2.46
N LEU A 41 1.33 13.30 -2.28
CA LEU A 41 2.24 14.39 -2.59
C LEU A 41 2.40 14.62 -4.10
N PHE A 42 2.00 13.65 -4.92
CA PHE A 42 2.04 13.77 -6.37
C PHE A 42 0.81 14.52 -6.91
N PRO A 43 0.96 15.31 -7.99
CA PRO A 43 -0.14 15.81 -8.80
C PRO A 43 -1.07 14.66 -9.18
N LEU A 44 -2.37 14.94 -9.32
CA LEU A 44 -3.38 13.90 -9.54
C LEU A 44 -3.06 13.00 -10.74
N VAL A 45 -2.52 13.58 -11.81
CA VAL A 45 -2.12 12.87 -13.04
C VAL A 45 -0.94 11.91 -12.86
N ASP A 46 -0.13 12.13 -11.82
CA ASP A 46 1.08 11.34 -11.53
C ASP A 46 0.89 10.35 -10.38
N ARG A 47 -0.31 10.32 -9.76
CA ARG A 47 -0.59 9.39 -8.67
C ARG A 47 -0.65 7.96 -9.17
N LEU A 48 0.01 7.08 -8.44
CA LEU A 48 0.03 5.66 -8.76
C LEU A 48 -1.24 4.97 -8.27
N SER A 49 -1.59 3.89 -8.97
CA SER A 49 -2.66 2.98 -8.56
C SER A 49 -2.28 2.23 -7.29
N ASN A 50 -3.28 1.87 -6.47
CA ASN A 50 -3.04 1.20 -5.20
C ASN A 50 -2.38 -0.18 -5.41
N PRO A 51 -1.15 -0.41 -4.90
CA PRO A 51 -0.43 -1.67 -5.08
C PRO A 51 -1.06 -2.84 -4.32
N PHE A 52 -1.94 -2.57 -3.35
CA PHE A 52 -2.60 -3.58 -2.52
C PHE A 52 -4.01 -3.95 -3.02
N ILE A 53 -4.39 -3.49 -4.22
CA ILE A 53 -5.76 -3.60 -4.74
C ILE A 53 -6.27 -5.05 -4.79
N ASP A 54 -5.42 -6.01 -5.15
CA ASP A 54 -5.83 -7.40 -5.29
C ASP A 54 -6.12 -8.06 -3.93
N VAL A 55 -5.36 -7.69 -2.89
CA VAL A 55 -5.64 -8.14 -1.51
C VAL A 55 -6.94 -7.53 -1.00
N VAL A 56 -7.22 -6.27 -1.32
CA VAL A 56 -8.49 -5.62 -0.97
C VAL A 56 -9.66 -6.31 -1.67
N LYS A 57 -9.53 -6.62 -2.97
CA LYS A 57 -10.54 -7.38 -3.71
C LYS A 57 -10.77 -8.76 -3.10
N LEU A 58 -9.69 -9.48 -2.77
CA LEU A 58 -9.77 -10.79 -2.11
C LEU A 58 -10.51 -10.69 -0.77
N ALA A 59 -10.14 -9.73 0.08
CA ALA A 59 -10.78 -9.51 1.38
C ALA A 59 -12.27 -9.19 1.24
N ARG A 60 -12.65 -8.33 0.27
CA ARG A 60 -14.06 -8.04 -0.04
C ARG A 60 -14.83 -9.31 -0.45
N SER A 61 -14.26 -10.09 -1.35
CA SER A 61 -14.89 -11.34 -1.82
C SER A 61 -15.07 -12.38 -0.71
N LYS A 62 -14.21 -12.37 0.31
CA LYS A 62 -14.35 -13.24 1.49
C LYS A 62 -15.42 -12.71 2.43
N LYS A 63 -15.47 -11.39 2.65
CA LYS A 63 -16.49 -10.74 3.48
C LYS A 63 -17.91 -10.99 2.96
N GLU A 64 -18.13 -10.95 1.65
CA GLU A 64 -19.45 -11.19 1.04
C GLU A 64 -19.93 -12.65 1.18
N LYS A 65 -19.02 -13.58 1.51
CA LYS A 65 -19.30 -15.01 1.71
C LYS A 65 -19.46 -15.39 3.18
N LEU A 66 -19.25 -14.44 4.10
CA LEU A 66 -19.52 -14.60 5.54
C LEU A 66 -20.99 -14.30 5.82
#